data_AF-A0A7X3NRZ3-F1
#
_entry.id   AF-A0A7X3NRZ3-F1
#
_cell.length_a   1.000
_cell.length_b   1.000
_cell.length_c   1.000
_cell.angle_alpha   90.00
_cell.angle_beta   90.00
_cell.angle_gamma   90.00
#
_symmetry.space_group_name_H-M   'P 1'
#
loop_
_entity.id
_entity.type
_entity.pdbx_description
1 polymer ?
#
loop_
_entity_poly.entity_id
_entity_poly.type
_entity_poly.pdbx_seq_one_letter_code
_entity_poly.pdbx_strand_id
1 'polypeptide(L)'
;MNVQNRTIFEGDNLYILRGLDSASIDLIYLDPPFNSNRNYAAPIGSKAAGAAFTDTWTLSDIDNAWHGEIAEREPVLYQAIHTAELTHGKSMKSYLIMMAVRMLEMKRVLKPTGSIYLHCDPTASHYLYIHQT
;
A
#
# COMPACT_ATOMS: atom_id res chain seq x y z
N MET A 1 -1.35 19.54 -5.19
CA MET A 1 -0.34 20.28 -4.40
C MET A 1 0.88 20.57 -5.26
N ASN A 2 1.37 21.81 -5.27
CA ASN A 2 2.67 22.15 -5.88
C ASN A 2 3.79 21.72 -4.93
N VAL A 3 4.53 20.66 -5.29
CA VAL A 3 5.59 20.08 -4.46
C VAL A 3 6.94 20.54 -4.98
N GLN A 4 7.78 21.09 -4.09
CA GLN A 4 9.14 21.46 -4.47
C GLN A 4 9.99 20.21 -4.71
N ASN A 5 10.94 20.29 -5.65
CA ASN A 5 11.86 19.20 -5.91
C ASN A 5 12.61 18.79 -4.63
N ARG A 6 12.76 17.47 -4.40
CA ARG A 6 13.41 16.87 -3.22
C ARG A 6 12.70 17.14 -1.88
N THR A 7 11.37 17.26 -1.90
CA THR A 7 10.57 17.32 -0.68
C THR A 7 10.48 15.94 -0.01
N ILE A 8 10.64 15.90 1.31
CA ILE A 8 10.36 14.74 2.15
C ILE A 8 9.10 15.03 2.93
N PHE A 9 8.17 14.08 2.92
CA PHE A 9 6.96 14.13 3.74
C PHE A 9 7.09 13.15 4.90
N GLU A 10 6.57 13.53 6.06
CA GLU A 10 6.46 12.69 7.24
C GLU A 10 4.98 12.47 7.57
N GLY A 11 4.60 11.22 7.85
CA GLY A 11 3.23 10.82 8.14
C GLY A 11 2.75 9.64 7.30
N ASP A 12 1.46 9.31 7.41
CA ASP A 12 0.85 8.25 6.61
C ASP A 12 0.75 8.69 5.13
N ASN A 13 1.35 7.89 4.26
CA ASN A 13 1.44 8.14 2.84
C ASN A 13 0.08 8.31 2.16
N LEU A 14 -1.00 7.72 2.68
CA LEU A 14 -2.32 7.83 2.07
C LEU A 14 -2.82 9.28 2.05
N TYR A 15 -2.67 10.00 3.17
CA TYR A 15 -3.13 11.39 3.25
C TYR A 15 -2.22 12.34 2.47
N ILE A 16 -0.92 12.05 2.42
CA ILE A 16 0.02 12.79 1.58
C ILE A 16 -0.36 12.63 0.10
N LEU A 17 -0.56 11.38 -0.36
CA LEU A 17 -0.98 11.09 -1.74
C LEU A 17 -2.28 11.80 -2.10
N ARG A 18 -3.27 11.82 -1.20
CA ARG A 18 -4.55 12.54 -1.40
C ARG A 18 -4.38 14.04 -1.61
N GLY A 19 -3.34 14.67 -1.06
CA GLY A 19 -3.03 16.08 -1.28
C GLY A 19 -2.34 16.37 -2.62
N LEU A 20 -1.76 15.37 -3.27
CA LEU A 20 -1.08 15.52 -4.56
C LEU A 20 -2.07 15.64 -5.72
N ASP A 21 -1.67 16.40 -6.74
CA ASP A 21 -2.50 16.57 -7.94
C ASP A 21 -2.53 15.26 -8.75
N SER A 22 -3.64 15.01 -9.44
CA SER A 22 -3.77 13.86 -10.33
C SER A 22 -2.80 13.97 -11.51
N ALA A 23 -2.33 12.84 -12.03
CA ALA A 23 -1.41 12.79 -13.18
C ALA A 23 -0.18 13.73 -13.05
N SER A 24 0.40 13.81 -11.85
CA SER A 24 1.54 14.69 -11.54
C SER A 24 2.86 13.93 -11.40
N ILE A 25 2.83 12.61 -11.22
CA ILE A 25 4.00 11.77 -10.94
C ILE A 25 4.35 10.89 -12.14
N ASP A 26 5.61 10.91 -12.57
CA ASP A 26 6.11 10.06 -13.67
C ASP A 26 6.49 8.65 -13.21
N LEU A 27 6.99 8.52 -11.98
CA LEU A 27 7.53 7.27 -11.46
C LEU A 27 7.22 7.12 -9.97
N ILE A 28 6.70 5.95 -9.59
CA ILE A 28 6.53 5.56 -8.19
C ILE A 28 7.36 4.30 -7.95
N TYR A 29 8.16 4.29 -6.89
CA TYR A 29 8.82 3.09 -6.38
C TYR A 29 8.35 2.86 -4.95
N LEU A 30 8.03 1.61 -4.62
CA LEU A 30 7.59 1.25 -3.28
C LEU A 30 8.05 -0.16 -2.88
N ASP A 31 8.31 -0.32 -1.60
CA ASP A 31 8.67 -1.57 -0.93
C ASP A 31 7.77 -1.74 0.30
N PRO A 32 6.51 -2.16 0.11
CA PRO A 32 5.55 -2.25 1.20
C PRO A 32 5.81 -3.47 2.08
N PRO A 33 5.30 -3.47 3.33
CA PRO A 33 5.32 -4.66 4.18
C PRO A 33 4.55 -5.81 3.51
N PHE A 34 5.05 -7.04 3.60
CA PHE A 34 4.54 -8.19 2.81
C PHE A 34 3.50 -9.05 3.53
N ASN A 35 2.99 -8.62 4.70
CA ASN A 35 2.08 -9.40 5.54
C ASN A 35 2.57 -10.84 5.78
N SER A 36 3.88 -10.98 5.98
CA SER A 36 4.62 -12.23 6.14
C SER A 36 4.39 -12.92 7.48
N ASN A 37 3.56 -12.33 8.37
CA ASN A 37 3.39 -12.73 9.77
C ASN A 37 4.71 -12.76 10.57
N ARG A 38 5.67 -11.89 10.20
CA ARG A 38 6.96 -11.76 10.89
C ARG A 38 7.02 -10.47 11.70
N ASN A 39 7.60 -10.56 12.88
CA ASN A 39 7.96 -9.38 13.66
C ASN A 39 9.38 -8.96 13.24
N TYR A 40 9.50 -7.77 12.66
CA TYR A 40 10.79 -7.20 12.31
C TYR A 40 11.21 -6.26 13.43
N ALA A 41 12.37 -6.53 14.02
CA ALA A 41 13.03 -5.65 14.98
C ALA A 41 14.36 -5.18 14.40
N ALA A 42 14.64 -3.89 14.53
CA ALA A 42 15.93 -3.35 14.12
C ALA A 42 17.06 -4.03 14.91
N PRO A 43 18.19 -4.37 14.26
CA PRO A 43 19.31 -5.02 14.92
C PRO A 43 19.82 -4.19 16.11
N ILE A 44 20.15 -4.88 17.20
CA ILE A 44 20.76 -4.27 18.39
C ILE A 44 22.06 -3.57 17.96
N GLY A 45 22.18 -2.27 18.27
CA GLY A 45 23.32 -1.44 17.90
C GLY A 45 23.20 -0.68 16.56
N SER A 46 22.09 -0.86 15.82
CA SER A 46 21.78 0.00 14.66
C SER A 46 21.25 1.37 15.09
N LYS A 47 21.30 2.37 14.19
CA LYS A 47 20.66 3.68 14.41
C LYS A 47 19.14 3.60 14.61
N ALA A 48 18.53 2.47 14.22
CA ALA A 48 17.11 2.19 14.39
C ALA A 48 16.84 1.23 15.56
N ALA A 49 17.84 0.87 16.37
CA ALA A 49 17.68 -0.08 17.48
C ALA A 49 16.52 0.32 18.40
N GLY A 50 15.59 -0.61 18.62
CA GLY A 50 14.33 -0.36 19.34
C GLY A 50 13.11 -0.12 18.44
N ALA A 51 13.30 0.14 17.14
CA ALA A 51 12.21 0.13 16.17
C ALA A 51 11.77 -1.31 15.91
N ALA A 52 10.49 -1.59 16.13
CA ALA A 52 9.85 -2.84 15.75
C ALA A 52 8.55 -2.53 15.02
N PHE A 53 8.24 -3.30 13.99
CA PHE A 53 6.92 -3.30 13.40
C PHE A 53 6.41 -4.74 13.25
N THR A 54 5.13 -4.91 13.54
CA THR A 54 4.39 -6.14 13.34
C THR A 54 3.89 -6.17 11.90
N ASP A 55 4.35 -7.13 11.11
CA ASP A 55 3.82 -7.41 9.78
C ASP A 55 2.53 -8.23 9.89
N THR A 56 1.57 -7.69 10.64
CA THR A 56 0.26 -8.30 10.91
C THR A 56 -0.75 -7.17 11.04
N TRP A 57 -1.68 -7.12 10.10
CA TRP A 57 -2.75 -6.13 10.09
C TRP A 57 -4.01 -6.73 10.68
N THR A 58 -4.70 -5.96 11.51
CA THR A 58 -5.98 -6.32 12.07
C THR A 58 -7.06 -5.32 11.64
N LEU A 59 -8.32 -5.68 11.85
CA LEU A 59 -9.42 -4.78 11.51
C LEU A 59 -9.43 -3.49 12.36
N SER A 60 -8.70 -3.44 13.49
CA SER A 60 -8.51 -2.20 14.26
C SER A 60 -7.45 -1.28 13.66
N ASP A 61 -6.61 -1.77 12.76
CA ASP A 61 -5.54 -1.00 12.12
C ASP A 61 -6.00 -0.31 10.83
N ILE A 62 -7.22 -0.60 10.38
CA ILE A 62 -7.82 0.00 9.19
C ILE A 62 -8.90 1.01 9.59
N ASP A 63 -8.94 2.13 8.87
CA ASP A 63 -10.09 3.02 8.94
C ASP A 63 -11.29 2.33 8.25
N ASN A 64 -12.41 2.20 8.95
CA ASN A 64 -13.63 1.62 8.40
C ASN A 64 -14.09 2.34 7.12
N ALA A 65 -13.78 3.63 6.98
CA ALA A 65 -14.08 4.42 5.78
C ALA A 65 -13.35 3.88 4.54
N TRP A 66 -12.13 3.33 4.70
CA TRP A 66 -11.34 2.82 3.56
C TRP A 66 -12.02 1.65 2.86
N HIS A 67 -12.65 0.75 3.62
CA HIS A 67 -13.36 -0.39 3.06
C HIS A 67 -14.60 0.04 2.26
N GLY A 68 -15.36 1.01 2.79
CA GLY A 68 -16.51 1.60 2.08
C GLY A 68 -16.10 2.33 0.80
N GLU A 69 -15.02 3.10 0.86
CA GLU A 69 -14.47 3.82 -0.29
C GLU A 69 -14.07 2.88 -1.44
N ILE A 70 -13.45 1.74 -1.14
CA ILE A 70 -13.11 0.74 -2.16
C ILE A 70 -14.38 0.17 -2.80
N ALA A 71 -15.43 -0.07 -2.01
CA ALA A 71 -16.71 -0.58 -2.52
C ALA A 71 -17.34 0.39 -3.54
N GLU A 72 -17.22 1.69 -3.30
CA GLU A 72 -17.76 2.73 -4.17
C GLU A 72 -16.92 2.94 -5.43
N ARG A 73 -15.58 2.98 -5.29
CA ARG A 73 -14.67 3.32 -6.38
C ARG A 73 -14.35 2.15 -7.30
N GLU A 74 -14.16 0.96 -6.74
CA GLU A 74 -13.71 -0.23 -7.46
C GLU A 74 -14.44 -1.49 -6.95
N PRO A 75 -15.72 -1.68 -7.31
CA PRO A 75 -16.56 -2.78 -6.79
C PRO A 75 -15.96 -4.17 -7.03
N VAL A 76 -15.24 -4.36 -8.14
CA VAL A 76 -14.58 -5.64 -8.45
C VAL A 76 -13.43 -5.92 -7.48
N LEU A 77 -12.62 -4.90 -7.17
CA LEU A 77 -11.54 -5.03 -6.19
C LEU A 77 -12.10 -5.31 -4.80
N TYR A 78 -13.19 -4.62 -4.42
CA TYR A 78 -13.90 -4.89 -3.17
C TYR A 78 -14.30 -6.36 -3.03
N GLN A 79 -14.89 -6.96 -4.09
CA GLN A 79 -15.28 -8.37 -4.07
C GLN A 79 -14.07 -9.32 -4.00
N ALA A 80 -12.97 -8.98 -4.66
CA ALA A 80 -11.73 -9.76 -4.57
C ALA A 80 -11.18 -9.75 -3.13
N ILE A 81 -11.16 -8.58 -2.47
CA ILE A 81 -10.75 -8.45 -1.06
C ILE A 81 -11.66 -9.27 -0.14
N HIS A 82 -12.98 -9.20 -0.36
CA HIS A 82 -13.94 -9.97 0.43
C HIS A 82 -13.75 -11.48 0.26
N THR A 83 -13.47 -11.93 -0.97
CA THR A 83 -13.21 -13.34 -1.26
C THR A 83 -11.91 -13.81 -0.61
N ALA A 84 -10.86 -12.98 -0.62
CA ALA A 84 -9.58 -13.29 0.01
C ALA A 84 -9.71 -13.46 1.54
N GLU A 85 -10.67 -12.79 2.19
CA GLU A 85 -10.99 -13.02 3.60
C GLU A 85 -11.41 -14.47 3.86
N LEU A 86 -12.18 -15.06 2.95
CA LEU A 86 -12.71 -16.41 3.11
C LEU A 86 -11.61 -17.48 3.02
N THR A 87 -10.54 -17.21 2.28
CA THR A 87 -9.43 -18.16 2.07
C THR A 87 -8.22 -17.90 2.96
N HIS A 88 -7.97 -16.64 3.35
CA HIS A 88 -6.76 -16.22 4.08
C HIS A 88 -7.04 -15.50 5.41
N GLY A 89 -8.30 -15.31 5.76
CA GLY A 89 -8.73 -14.73 7.03
C GLY A 89 -8.69 -13.20 7.08
N LYS A 90 -9.09 -12.67 8.24
CA LYS A 90 -9.29 -11.23 8.49
C LYS A 90 -8.00 -10.39 8.41
N SER A 91 -6.85 -10.99 8.74
CA SER A 91 -5.55 -10.29 8.66
C SER A 91 -5.21 -9.95 7.21
N MET A 92 -5.35 -10.91 6.29
CA MET A 92 -5.14 -10.68 4.86
C MET A 92 -6.10 -9.64 4.31
N LYS A 93 -7.39 -9.69 4.68
CA LYS A 93 -8.36 -8.65 4.31
C LYS A 93 -7.91 -7.26 4.75
N SER A 94 -7.45 -7.13 6.00
CA SER A 94 -7.02 -5.84 6.57
C SER A 94 -5.83 -5.28 5.80
N TYR A 95 -4.84 -6.12 5.51
CA TYR A 95 -3.69 -5.76 4.67
C TYR A 95 -4.11 -5.34 3.25
N LEU A 96 -4.99 -6.10 2.61
CA LEU A 96 -5.46 -5.79 1.26
C LEU A 96 -6.25 -4.47 1.21
N ILE A 97 -7.06 -4.17 2.22
CA ILE A 97 -7.75 -2.87 2.33
C ILE A 97 -6.73 -1.73 2.45
N MET A 98 -5.75 -1.89 3.35
CA MET A 98 -4.67 -0.92 3.58
C MET A 98 -3.89 -0.64 2.28
N MET A 99 -3.55 -1.69 1.52
CA MET A 99 -2.85 -1.52 0.24
C MET A 99 -3.74 -0.98 -0.88
N ALA A 100 -4.97 -1.46 -0.99
CA ALA A 100 -5.88 -1.06 -2.05
C ALA A 100 -6.10 0.46 -2.09
N VAL A 101 -6.44 1.10 -0.97
CA VAL A 101 -6.66 2.56 -0.96
C VAL A 101 -5.41 3.34 -1.38
N ARG A 102 -4.22 2.86 -1.02
CA ARG A 102 -2.95 3.49 -1.41
C ARG A 102 -2.65 3.29 -2.89
N MET A 103 -2.92 2.10 -3.43
CA MET A 103 -2.77 1.80 -4.86
C MET A 103 -3.73 2.64 -5.72
N LEU A 104 -4.95 2.88 -5.26
CA LEU A 104 -5.90 3.76 -5.94
C LEU A 104 -5.39 5.21 -6.00
N GLU A 105 -4.81 5.71 -4.92
CA GLU A 105 -4.23 7.06 -4.91
C GLU A 105 -2.93 7.13 -5.70
N MET A 106 -2.07 6.12 -5.64
CA MET A 106 -0.89 6.01 -6.50
C MET A 106 -1.27 6.04 -7.98
N LYS A 107 -2.30 5.27 -8.39
CA LYS A 107 -2.82 5.29 -9.76
C LYS A 107 -3.38 6.66 -10.14
N ARG A 108 -4.06 7.36 -9.23
CA ARG A 108 -4.61 8.71 -9.49
C ARG A 108 -3.51 9.74 -9.74
N VAL A 109 -2.45 9.73 -8.94
CA VAL A 109 -1.36 10.71 -9.06
C VAL A 109 -0.39 10.38 -10.19
N LEU A 110 -0.34 9.13 -10.65
CA LEU A 110 0.51 8.71 -11.75
C LEU A 110 0.01 9.28 -13.09
N LYS A 111 0.96 9.75 -13.91
CA LYS A 111 0.67 10.16 -15.30
C LYS A 111 0.27 8.94 -16.15
N PRO A 112 -0.45 9.15 -17.27
CA PRO A 112 -0.78 8.08 -18.21
C PRO A 112 0.44 7.33 -18.75
N THR A 113 1.58 8.00 -18.87
CA THR A 113 2.88 7.42 -19.30
C THR A 113 3.76 7.00 -18.13
N GLY A 114 3.28 7.15 -16.90
CA GLY A 114 4.06 6.86 -15.70
C GLY A 114 4.16 5.37 -15.42
N SER A 115 5.08 5.01 -14.53
CA SER A 115 5.31 3.62 -14.12
C SER A 115 5.33 3.47 -12.61
N ILE A 116 4.86 2.31 -12.13
CA ILE A 116 4.97 1.90 -10.73
C ILE A 116 5.88 0.68 -10.66
N TYR A 117 6.93 0.77 -9.85
CA TYR A 117 7.81 -0.34 -9.52
C TYR A 117 7.55 -0.75 -8.08
N LEU A 118 6.87 -1.88 -7.94
CA LEU A 118 6.62 -2.51 -6.66
C LEU A 118 7.73 -3.54 -6.42
N HIS A 119 8.54 -3.31 -5.39
CA HIS A 119 9.40 -4.36 -4.89
C HIS A 119 8.52 -5.47 -4.32
N CYS A 120 8.78 -6.70 -4.74
CA CYS A 120 8.17 -7.90 -4.17
C CYS A 120 9.30 -8.84 -3.82
N ASP A 121 9.34 -9.28 -2.57
CA ASP A 121 10.23 -10.35 -2.15
C ASP A 121 10.14 -11.54 -3.14
N PRO A 122 11.23 -12.24 -3.44
CA PRO A 122 11.22 -13.39 -4.35
C PRO A 122 10.10 -14.41 -4.07
N THR A 123 9.70 -14.59 -2.80
CA THR A 123 8.58 -15.46 -2.39
C THR A 123 7.19 -14.94 -2.79
N ALA A 124 7.01 -13.65 -3.06
CA ALA A 124 5.74 -13.01 -3.44
C ALA A 124 5.67 -12.59 -4.93
N SER A 125 6.80 -12.68 -5.65
CA SER A 125 6.97 -12.21 -7.03
C SER A 125 5.95 -12.75 -8.05
N HIS A 126 5.39 -13.94 -7.83
CA HIS A 126 4.42 -14.58 -8.74
C HIS A 126 3.00 -13.99 -8.71
N TYR A 127 2.65 -13.20 -7.69
CA TYR A 127 1.27 -12.71 -7.51
C TYR A 127 1.01 -11.30 -8.08
N LEU A 128 2.06 -10.56 -8.47
CA LEU A 128 1.97 -9.11 -8.70
C LEU A 128 2.63 -8.68 -10.02
N TYR A 129 2.41 -9.45 -11.08
CA TYR A 129 2.81 -9.05 -12.43
C TYR A 129 1.69 -8.24 -13.10
N ILE A 130 1.94 -6.97 -13.40
CA ILE A 130 1.01 -6.11 -14.13
C ILE A 130 1.54 -5.95 -15.56
N HIS A 131 0.83 -6.53 -16.54
CA HIS A 131 1.04 -6.21 -17.95
C HIS A 131 0.42 -4.83 -18.23
N GLN A 132 1.23 -3.88 -18.70
CA GLN A 132 0.72 -2.68 -19.37
C GLN A 132 0.31 -3.07 -20.80
N THR A 133 -0.94 -2.77 -21.17
CA THR A 133 -1.40 -2.68 -22.57
C THR A 133 -1.52 -1.22 -22.97
#